data_AF-A0A7D9DZ03-F1
#
_entry.id   AF-A0A7D9DZ03-F1
#
_cell.length_a   1.000
_cell.length_b   1.000
_cell.length_c   1.000
_cell.angle_alpha   90.00
_cell.angle_beta   90.00
_cell.angle_gamma   90.00
#
_symmetry.space_group_name_H-M   'P 1'
#
loop_
_entity.id
_entity.type
_entity.pdbx_description
1 polymer ?
#
loop_
_entity_poly.entity_id
_entity_poly.type
_entity_poly.pdbx_seq_one_letter_code
_entity_poly.pdbx_strand_id
1 'polypeptide(L)'
;MTTRPTDVNEKSIQTLRALYGKNKPSSKKIQATEMFMKGENSFLVIARVLNVATATAEVYAIDGYCSGAPLSYQDLAPQFNLNNEEADIIAAELRRDNVSLRIVRDALQNAFSYNQIRLVLAALIRGEI
;
A
#
# COMPACT_ATOMS: atom_id res chain seq x y z
N MET A 1 -19.87 -31.60 -21.85
CA MET A 1 -19.80 -31.07 -20.47
C MET A 1 -18.34 -30.95 -20.10
N THR A 2 -17.81 -29.74 -20.09
CA THR A 2 -16.42 -29.46 -19.67
C THR A 2 -16.47 -28.26 -18.73
N THR A 3 -16.65 -28.54 -17.45
CA THR A 3 -16.42 -27.57 -16.38
C THR A 3 -14.95 -27.19 -16.39
N ARG A 4 -14.63 -25.95 -16.78
CA ARG A 4 -13.28 -25.41 -16.63
C ARG A 4 -12.92 -25.29 -15.14
N PRO A 5 -11.65 -25.52 -14.78
CA PRO A 5 -11.23 -25.53 -13.39
C PRO A 5 -11.08 -24.10 -12.84
N THR A 6 -11.62 -23.91 -11.64
CA THR A 6 -11.29 -22.88 -10.63
C THR A 6 -11.24 -21.42 -11.11
N ASP A 7 -12.34 -20.71 -10.85
CA ASP A 7 -12.31 -19.26 -10.63
C ASP A 7 -11.21 -18.95 -9.60
N VAL A 8 -10.07 -18.45 -10.07
CA VAL A 8 -9.15 -17.71 -9.22
C VAL A 8 -9.93 -16.47 -8.80
N ASN A 9 -10.42 -16.46 -7.57
CA ASN A 9 -11.34 -15.45 -7.08
C ASN A 9 -10.64 -14.08 -7.12
N GLU A 10 -10.86 -13.32 -8.19
CA GLU A 10 -10.31 -11.98 -8.34
C GLU A 10 -11.03 -11.08 -7.34
N LYS A 11 -10.32 -10.72 -6.28
CA LYS A 11 -10.88 -9.89 -5.21
C LYS A 11 -11.25 -8.52 -5.78
N SER A 12 -12.54 -8.17 -5.69
CA SER A 12 -13.02 -6.89 -6.22
C SER A 12 -12.27 -5.70 -5.60
N ILE A 13 -12.08 -4.63 -6.38
CA ILE A 13 -11.52 -3.36 -5.91
C ILE A 13 -12.29 -2.83 -4.69
N GLN A 14 -13.60 -3.06 -4.62
CA GLN A 14 -14.41 -2.64 -3.49
C GLN A 14 -14.03 -3.39 -2.19
N THR A 15 -13.74 -4.68 -2.29
CA THR A 15 -13.24 -5.48 -1.16
C THR A 15 -11.84 -5.04 -0.74
N LEU A 16 -10.96 -4.73 -1.69
CA LEU A 16 -9.62 -4.20 -1.40
C LEU A 16 -9.68 -2.83 -0.71
N ARG A 17 -10.56 -1.93 -1.16
CA ARG A 17 -10.82 -0.64 -0.51
C ARG A 17 -11.38 -0.80 0.90
N ALA A 18 -12.27 -1.78 1.11
CA ALA A 18 -12.78 -2.09 2.44
C ALA A 18 -11.65 -2.59 3.38
N LEU A 19 -10.73 -3.41 2.87
CA LEU A 19 -9.55 -3.86 3.61
C LEU A 19 -8.56 -2.73 3.93
N TYR A 20 -8.37 -1.78 3.00
CA TYR A 20 -7.52 -0.62 3.20
C TYR A 20 -8.06 0.29 4.31
N GLY A 21 -9.39 0.45 4.34
CA GLY A 21 -10.09 1.26 5.33
C GLY A 21 -10.21 2.73 4.91
N LYS A 22 -10.53 3.59 5.89
CA LYS A 22 -10.85 5.00 5.64
C LYS A 22 -9.58 5.81 5.31
N ASN A 23 -9.48 6.27 4.07
CA ASN A 23 -8.45 7.21 3.65
C ASN A 23 -9.02 8.63 3.46
N LYS A 24 -9.24 9.35 4.56
CA LYS A 24 -9.68 10.76 4.50
C LYS A 24 -8.47 11.68 4.27
N PRO A 25 -8.59 12.71 3.42
CA PRO A 25 -7.54 13.71 3.26
C PRO A 25 -7.36 14.52 4.54
N SER A 26 -6.13 14.97 4.76
CA SER A 26 -5.78 15.93 5.82
C SER A 26 -4.67 16.84 5.31
N SER A 27 -4.50 18.02 5.92
CA SER A 27 -3.45 18.96 5.55
C SER A 27 -2.05 18.32 5.57
N LYS A 28 -1.76 17.52 6.61
CA LYS A 28 -0.49 16.80 6.72
C LYS A 28 -0.31 15.72 5.64
N LYS A 29 -1.37 15.01 5.24
CA LYS A 29 -1.30 14.03 4.15
C LYS A 29 -1.01 14.68 2.80
N ILE A 30 -1.72 15.78 2.53
CA ILE A 30 -1.53 16.57 1.31
C ILE A 30 -0.09 17.09 1.28
N GLN A 31 0.37 17.70 2.37
CA GLN A 31 1.73 18.23 2.47
C GLN A 31 2.81 17.14 2.33
N ALA A 32 2.64 15.97 2.96
CA ALA A 32 3.58 14.85 2.81
C ALA A 32 3.69 14.40 1.34
N THR A 33 2.54 14.27 0.67
CA THR A 33 2.44 13.85 -0.73
C THR A 33 3.12 14.89 -1.64
N GLU A 34 2.86 16.17 -1.42
CA GLU A 34 3.49 17.25 -2.18
C GLU A 34 5.00 17.32 -1.98
N MET A 35 5.49 17.13 -0.76
CA MET A 35 6.93 17.09 -0.47
C MET A 35 7.58 15.94 -1.24
N PHE A 36 6.98 14.76 -1.21
CA PHE A 36 7.45 13.60 -1.95
C PHE A 36 7.48 13.86 -3.46
N MET A 37 6.40 14.40 -4.02
CA MET A 37 6.32 14.77 -5.44
C MET A 37 7.34 15.83 -5.87
N LYS A 38 7.82 16.66 -4.93
CA LYS A 38 8.86 17.67 -5.17
C LYS A 38 10.28 17.10 -5.07
N GLY A 39 10.42 15.79 -4.85
CA GLY A 39 11.71 15.09 -4.80
C GLY A 39 12.25 14.87 -3.38
N GLU A 40 11.51 15.24 -2.33
CA GLU A 40 11.87 14.87 -0.96
C GLU A 40 11.49 13.41 -0.71
N ASN A 41 12.42 12.50 -1.02
CA ASN A 41 12.20 11.06 -0.87
C ASN A 41 12.55 10.55 0.54
N SER A 42 13.09 11.39 1.44
CA SER A 42 13.40 10.96 2.80
C SER A 42 12.18 11.09 3.71
N PHE A 43 11.54 9.97 4.05
CA PHE A 43 10.45 9.98 5.04
C PHE A 43 10.87 10.48 6.42
N LEU A 44 12.15 10.39 6.76
CA LEU A 44 12.69 10.99 8.00
C LEU A 44 12.58 12.52 7.97
N VAL A 45 12.88 13.15 6.83
CA VAL A 45 12.77 14.61 6.66
C VAL A 45 11.31 15.04 6.67
N ILE A 46 10.46 14.35 5.90
CA ILE A 46 9.01 14.62 5.87
C ILE A 46 8.42 14.51 7.28
N ALA A 47 8.76 13.45 8.02
CA ALA A 47 8.28 13.24 9.38
C ALA A 47 8.69 14.37 10.34
N ARG A 48 9.93 14.85 10.22
CA ARG A 48 10.44 15.97 11.01
C ARG A 48 9.70 17.28 10.70
N VAL A 49 9.47 17.58 9.42
CA VAL A 49 8.73 18.78 8.99
C VAL A 49 7.28 18.75 9.48
N LEU A 50 6.63 17.59 9.40
CA LEU A 50 5.23 17.42 9.78
C LEU A 50 5.03 17.17 11.28
N ASN A 51 6.12 17.06 12.05
CA ASN A 51 6.13 16.68 13.45
C ASN A 51 5.30 15.42 13.72
N VAL A 52 5.67 14.32 13.06
CA VAL A 52 5.08 12.99 13.19
C VAL A 52 6.18 11.92 13.24
N ALA A 53 5.83 10.68 13.58
CA ALA A 53 6.76 9.56 13.44
C ALA A 53 7.01 9.22 11.95
N THR A 54 8.19 8.69 11.62
CA THR A 54 8.56 8.27 10.26
C THR A 54 7.53 7.32 9.65
N ALA A 55 7.10 6.30 10.40
CA ALA A 55 6.07 5.36 9.96
C ALA A 55 4.71 6.03 9.67
N THR A 56 4.42 7.19 10.26
CA THR A 56 3.21 7.97 9.94
C THR A 56 3.39 8.78 8.67
N ALA A 57 4.57 9.34 8.41
CA ALA A 57 4.87 10.04 7.16
C ALA A 57 4.81 9.09 5.96
N GLU A 58 5.32 7.86 6.10
CA GLU A 58 5.16 6.78 5.13
C GLU A 58 3.68 6.53 4.79
N VAL A 59 2.83 6.38 5.81
CA VAL A 59 1.38 6.18 5.61
C VAL A 59 0.75 7.35 4.86
N TYR A 60 1.19 8.59 5.12
CA TYR A 60 0.65 9.74 4.41
C TYR A 60 0.95 9.73 2.91
N ALA A 61 2.15 9.29 2.50
CA ALA A 61 2.48 9.13 1.09
C ALA A 61 1.70 7.97 0.44
N ILE A 62 1.58 6.83 1.13
CA ILE A 62 0.77 5.69 0.66
C ILE A 62 -0.70 6.10 0.51
N ASP A 63 -1.24 6.86 1.46
CA ASP A 63 -2.60 7.40 1.41
C ASP A 63 -2.79 8.34 0.23
N GLY A 64 -1.84 9.26 -0.01
CA GLY A 64 -1.86 10.15 -1.17
C GLY A 64 -1.88 9.35 -2.48
N TYR A 65 -0.98 8.37 -2.59
CA TYR A 65 -0.93 7.44 -3.72
C TYR A 65 -2.26 6.71 -3.91
N CYS A 66 -2.80 6.05 -2.89
CA CYS A 66 -4.07 5.32 -2.94
C CYS A 66 -5.26 6.23 -3.32
N SER A 67 -5.20 7.51 -2.96
CA SER A 67 -6.20 8.53 -3.31
C SER A 67 -6.07 9.08 -4.74
N GLY A 68 -5.09 8.63 -5.52
CA GLY A 68 -4.90 9.05 -6.91
C GLY A 68 -3.98 10.24 -7.09
N ALA A 69 -3.12 10.56 -6.11
CA ALA A 69 -2.01 11.49 -6.34
C ALA A 69 -1.13 10.97 -7.50
N PRO A 70 -0.46 11.86 -8.27
CA PRO A 70 0.40 11.50 -9.39
C PRO A 70 1.76 10.96 -8.89
N LEU A 71 1.69 9.90 -8.10
CA LEU A 71 2.77 9.03 -7.66
C LEU A 71 2.57 7.68 -8.34
N SER A 72 3.66 6.97 -8.60
CA SER A 72 3.62 5.58 -9.06
C SER A 72 4.08 4.61 -7.97
N TYR A 73 3.68 3.34 -8.09
CA TYR A 73 4.25 2.27 -7.28
C TYR A 73 5.77 2.21 -7.40
N GLN A 74 6.31 2.45 -8.60
CA GLN A 74 7.74 2.41 -8.89
C GLN A 74 8.53 3.51 -8.15
N ASP A 75 7.91 4.66 -7.89
CA ASP A 75 8.54 5.74 -7.10
C ASP A 75 8.58 5.39 -5.60
N LEU A 76 7.54 4.71 -5.10
CA LEU A 76 7.37 4.42 -3.68
C LEU A 76 8.08 3.15 -3.24
N ALA A 77 7.98 2.05 -3.99
CA ALA A 77 8.49 0.74 -3.59
C ALA A 77 9.97 0.74 -3.11
N PRO A 78 10.90 1.47 -3.76
CA PRO A 78 12.28 1.57 -3.29
C PRO A 78 12.41 2.18 -1.89
N GLN A 79 11.53 3.13 -1.52
CA GLN A 79 11.53 3.76 -0.20
C GLN A 79 11.08 2.80 0.92
N PHE A 80 10.42 1.71 0.56
CA PHE A 80 9.97 0.66 1.47
C PHE A 80 10.83 -0.60 1.39
N ASN A 81 11.95 -0.57 0.67
CA ASN A 81 12.78 -1.73 0.37
C ASN A 81 11.95 -2.92 -0.13
N LEU A 82 11.00 -2.66 -1.03
CA LEU A 82 10.20 -3.69 -1.67
C LEU A 82 10.67 -3.92 -3.10
N ASN A 83 10.95 -5.16 -3.44
CA ASN A 83 11.14 -5.60 -4.81
C ASN A 83 9.86 -6.26 -5.37
N ASN A 84 9.87 -6.58 -6.67
CA ASN A 84 8.69 -7.15 -7.35
C ASN A 84 8.28 -8.53 -6.81
N GLU A 85 9.25 -9.38 -6.47
CA GLU A 85 8.96 -10.72 -5.94
C GLU A 85 8.27 -10.63 -4.56
N GLU A 86 8.76 -9.74 -3.70
CA GLU A 86 8.15 -9.45 -2.40
C GLU A 86 6.75 -8.86 -2.57
N ALA A 87 6.58 -7.97 -3.55
CA ALA A 87 5.28 -7.39 -3.89
C ALA A 87 4.28 -8.46 -4.32
N ASP A 88 4.69 -9.39 -5.18
CA ASP A 88 3.87 -10.51 -5.66
C ASP A 88 3.45 -11.44 -4.52
N ILE A 89 4.37 -11.75 -3.60
CA ILE A 89 4.09 -12.54 -2.39
C ILE A 89 3.02 -11.85 -1.53
N ILE A 90 3.20 -10.56 -1.24
CA ILE A 90 2.20 -9.80 -0.45
C ILE A 90 0.86 -9.72 -1.20
N ALA A 91 0.89 -9.52 -2.51
CA ALA A 91 -0.31 -9.40 -3.35
C ALA A 91 -1.11 -10.70 -3.39
N ALA A 92 -0.43 -11.86 -3.46
CA ALA A 92 -1.07 -13.17 -3.39
C ALA A 92 -1.83 -13.35 -2.07
N GLU A 93 -1.24 -12.96 -0.94
CA GLU A 93 -1.91 -13.03 0.36
C GLU A 93 -3.07 -12.03 0.49
N LEU A 94 -2.95 -10.82 -0.06
CA LEU A 94 -4.01 -9.81 -0.05
C LEU A 94 -5.23 -10.21 -0.88
N ARG A 95 -5.04 -10.99 -1.95
CA ARG A 95 -6.10 -11.49 -2.83
C ARG A 95 -6.94 -12.62 -2.20
N ARG A 96 -6.48 -13.24 -1.12
CA ARG A 96 -7.25 -14.25 -0.39
C ARG A 96 -8.55 -13.68 0.19
N ASP A 97 -9.55 -14.54 0.30
CA ASP A 97 -10.85 -14.20 0.90
C ASP A 97 -10.75 -14.06 2.42
N ASN A 98 -11.59 -13.19 2.99
CA ASN A 98 -11.74 -12.99 4.44
C ASN A 98 -10.45 -12.65 5.20
N VAL A 99 -9.45 -12.08 4.53
CA VAL A 99 -8.21 -11.62 5.19
C VAL A 99 -8.37 -10.22 5.79
N SER A 100 -7.72 -10.01 6.94
CA SER A 100 -7.41 -8.70 7.50
C SER A 100 -5.92 -8.41 7.33
N LEU A 101 -5.49 -7.15 7.47
CA LEU A 101 -4.06 -6.81 7.42
C LEU A 101 -3.23 -7.58 8.45
N ARG A 102 -3.82 -7.90 9.61
CA ARG A 102 -3.18 -8.73 10.63
C ARG A 102 -3.01 -10.17 10.14
N ILE A 103 -4.05 -10.77 9.57
CA ILE A 103 -4.00 -12.14 9.02
C ILE A 103 -2.94 -12.24 7.93
N VAL A 104 -2.86 -11.25 7.03
CA VAL A 104 -1.83 -11.19 5.97
C VAL A 104 -0.43 -11.12 6.59
N ARG A 105 -0.22 -10.23 7.56
CA ARG A 105 1.08 -10.10 8.23
C ARG A 105 1.49 -11.38 8.96
N ASP A 106 0.55 -12.03 9.64
CA ASP A 106 0.78 -13.28 10.35
C ASP A 106 1.09 -14.43 9.37
N ALA A 107 0.38 -14.52 8.24
CA ALA A 107 0.65 -15.49 7.17
C ALA A 107 2.04 -15.32 6.54
N LEU A 108 2.49 -14.07 6.42
CA LEU A 108 3.83 -13.70 5.95
C LEU A 108 4.91 -13.77 7.06
N GLN A 109 4.60 -14.42 8.19
CA GLN A 109 5.52 -14.63 9.32
C GLN A 109 6.17 -13.34 9.85
N ASN A 110 5.47 -12.21 9.76
CA ASN A 110 6.00 -10.89 10.11
C ASN A 110 7.24 -10.43 9.32
N ALA A 111 7.54 -11.05 8.17
CA ALA A 111 8.65 -10.64 7.31
C ALA A 111 8.47 -9.22 6.76
N PHE A 112 7.23 -8.78 6.59
CA PHE A 112 6.89 -7.46 6.07
C PHE A 112 6.22 -6.57 7.13
N SER A 113 6.54 -5.29 7.09
CA SER A 113 5.89 -4.26 7.88
C SER A 113 4.46 -3.99 7.40
N TYR A 114 3.63 -3.43 8.27
CA TYR A 114 2.28 -3.01 7.87
C TYR A 114 2.29 -1.97 6.74
N ASN A 115 3.30 -1.11 6.67
CA ASN A 115 3.36 -0.08 5.63
C ASN A 115 3.76 -0.66 4.27
N GLN A 116 4.64 -1.66 4.24
CA GLN A 116 4.90 -2.46 3.04
C GLN A 116 3.62 -3.14 2.54
N ILE A 117 2.87 -3.80 3.43
CA ILE A 117 1.59 -4.45 3.08
C ILE A 117 0.57 -3.42 2.57
N ARG A 118 0.49 -2.23 3.19
CA ARG A 118 -0.39 -1.15 2.75
C ARG A 118 -0.03 -0.59 1.38
N LEU A 119 1.26 -0.47 1.05
CA LEU A 119 1.69 -0.01 -0.25
C LEU A 119 1.23 -0.97 -1.35
N VAL A 120 1.46 -2.27 -1.16
CA VAL A 120 1.01 -3.30 -2.11
C VAL A 120 -0.52 -3.30 -2.23
N LEU A 121 -1.24 -3.16 -1.13
CA LEU A 121 -2.71 -3.02 -1.16
C LEU A 121 -3.17 -1.77 -1.94
N ALA A 122 -2.49 -0.64 -1.78
CA ALA A 122 -2.78 0.57 -2.54
C ALA A 122 -2.50 0.38 -4.04
N ALA A 123 -1.44 -0.35 -4.40
CA ALA A 123 -1.08 -0.64 -5.77
C ALA A 123 -2.10 -1.57 -6.45
N LEU A 124 -2.60 -2.58 -5.73
CA LEU A 124 -3.73 -3.40 -6.19
C LEU A 124 -5.00 -2.58 -6.41
N ILE A 125 -5.30 -1.63 -5.52
CA ILE A 125 -6.45 -0.72 -5.68
C ILE A 125 -6.31 0.17 -6.91
N ARG A 126 -5.08 0.52 -7.29
CA ARG A 126 -4.76 1.32 -8.48
C ARG A 126 -4.60 0.50 -9.76
N GLY A 127 -4.56 -0.83 -9.66
CA GLY A 127 -4.34 -1.73 -10.80
C GLY A 127 -2.93 -1.62 -11.37
N GLU A 128 -1.94 -1.28 -10.53
CA GLU A 128 -0.54 -1.15 -10.94
C GLU A 128 0.26 -2.47 -10.76
N ILE A 129 -0.30 -3.45 -10.05
CA ILE A 129 0.23 -4.81 -9.79
C ILE A 129 -0.89 -5.86 -9.65
#